data_AF-W2SHD6-F1
#
_entry.id   AF-W2SHD6-F1
#
_cell.length_a   1.000
_cell.length_b   1.000
_cell.length_c   1.000
_cell.angle_alpha   90.00
_cell.angle_beta   90.00
_cell.angle_gamma   90.00
#
_symmetry.space_group_name_H-M   'P 1'
#
loop_
_entity.id
_entity.type
_entity.pdbx_description
1 polymer ?
#
loop_
_entity_poly.entity_id
_entity_poly.type
_entity_poly.pdbx_seq_one_letter_code
_entity_poly.pdbx_strand_id
1 'polypeptide(L)'
;RDILEKKHKLEQVSKERSALETTKQRLENQLTTNLLRKRDSLTARISDIAVDEKRHNLQAESAELNSVIQRLNEIVRRIAELDECLMEYDESAEKLNRELEDVQEQQKDLEAQLADFSKQADIIFTKQSTLQSKREENVKKIRELGSLPTDAFSKYQGLSTKQLDKKLAECMHELKKYENVNKKALDQFVQAASQKEDLTKRMEEQQKSQKSIEDLLQVLDTRKYEAIQLTFKQESMDTSQPDQALHLVENFVGVGIKVSFNGSSETREMVQLSGGQKSLVALALIFAIQKCDPAPFYLFDEIDAALDAQHRKAVADMIHELAENAQFITTTFRPELLESAEKYYGVKFRNKVSGITAIFNA
;
A
#
# COMPACT_ATOMS: atom_id res chain seq x y z
N ARG A 1 16.72 -31.60 62.68
CA ARG A 1 16.65 -31.32 64.13
C ARG A 1 17.06 -32.58 64.91
N ASP A 2 16.46 -33.71 64.59
CA ASP A 2 16.73 -35.02 65.21
C ASP A 2 18.19 -35.48 65.13
N ILE A 3 18.88 -35.28 64.00
CA ILE A 3 20.31 -35.63 63.87
C ILE A 3 21.20 -34.83 64.84
N LEU A 4 20.88 -33.54 65.03
CA LEU A 4 21.63 -32.69 65.96
C LEU A 4 21.40 -33.13 67.41
N GLU A 5 20.16 -33.48 67.76
CA GLU A 5 19.84 -34.01 69.08
C GLU A 5 20.49 -35.37 69.35
N LYS A 6 20.52 -36.28 68.36
CA LYS A 6 21.20 -37.58 68.49
C LYS A 6 22.73 -37.43 68.56
N LYS A 7 23.34 -36.54 67.79
CA LYS A 7 24.78 -36.21 67.91
C LYS A 7 25.12 -35.68 69.30
N HIS A 8 24.32 -34.78 69.84
CA HIS A 8 24.54 -34.23 71.18
C HIS A 8 24.42 -35.32 72.27
N LYS A 9 23.43 -36.21 72.15
CA LYS A 9 23.28 -37.36 73.08
C LYS A 9 24.47 -38.32 72.99
N LEU A 10 24.97 -38.61 71.79
CA LEU A 10 26.16 -39.44 71.59
C LEU A 10 27.40 -38.82 72.22
N GLU A 11 27.57 -37.51 72.05
CA GLU A 11 28.69 -36.77 72.63
C GLU A 11 28.63 -36.77 74.17
N GLN A 12 27.42 -36.67 74.74
CA GLN A 12 27.20 -36.75 76.19
C GLN A 12 27.51 -38.16 76.73
N VAL A 13 27.01 -39.21 76.08
CA VAL A 13 27.30 -40.61 76.44
C VAL A 13 28.80 -40.91 76.35
N SER A 14 29.48 -40.42 75.30
CA SER A 14 30.93 -40.57 75.17
C SER A 14 31.71 -39.85 76.28
N LYS A 15 31.27 -38.67 76.70
CA LYS A 15 31.88 -37.92 77.82
C LYS A 15 31.71 -38.68 79.14
N GLU A 16 30.49 -39.14 79.44
CA GLU A 16 30.18 -39.90 80.65
C GLU A 16 30.95 -41.23 80.72
N ARG A 17 31.05 -41.96 79.60
CA ARG A 17 31.88 -43.16 79.46
C ARG A 17 33.36 -42.88 79.73
N SER A 18 33.94 -41.85 79.11
CA SER A 18 35.35 -41.51 79.33
C SER A 18 35.65 -41.14 80.79
N ALA A 19 34.70 -40.47 81.47
CA ALA A 19 34.82 -40.16 82.88
C ALA A 19 34.81 -41.45 83.74
N LEU A 20 33.89 -42.37 83.48
CA LEU A 20 33.84 -43.67 84.17
C LEU A 20 35.11 -44.49 83.93
N GLU A 21 35.63 -44.52 82.70
CA GLU A 21 36.83 -45.28 82.35
C GLU A 21 38.09 -44.74 83.03
N THR A 22 38.24 -43.41 83.13
CA THR A 22 39.33 -42.81 83.93
C THR A 22 39.21 -43.15 85.42
N THR A 23 37.99 -43.22 85.97
CA THR A 23 37.79 -43.62 87.36
C THR A 23 38.10 -45.10 87.60
N LYS A 24 37.75 -45.98 86.65
CA LYS A 24 38.11 -47.40 86.66
C LYS A 24 39.63 -47.58 86.66
N GLN A 25 40.33 -46.94 85.71
CA GLN A 25 41.80 -46.99 85.63
C GLN A 25 42.46 -46.51 86.93
N ARG A 26 41.91 -45.47 87.58
CA ARG A 26 42.41 -45.00 88.89
C ARG A 26 42.27 -46.06 89.97
N LEU A 27 41.12 -46.75 90.04
CA LEU A 27 40.86 -47.81 91.02
C LEU A 27 41.71 -49.07 90.74
N GLU A 28 41.86 -49.47 89.47
CA GLU A 28 42.74 -50.56 89.06
C GLU A 28 44.21 -50.28 89.42
N ASN A 29 44.67 -49.05 89.22
CA ASN A 29 46.01 -48.63 89.62
C ASN A 29 46.19 -48.66 91.14
N GLN A 30 45.18 -48.24 91.91
CA GLN A 30 45.18 -48.35 93.38
C GLN A 30 45.21 -49.81 93.86
N LEU A 31 44.45 -50.68 93.18
CA LEU A 31 44.38 -52.11 93.48
C LEU A 31 45.73 -52.80 93.22
N THR A 32 46.29 -52.63 92.02
CA THR A 32 47.50 -53.30 91.54
C THR A 32 48.78 -52.76 92.17
N THR A 33 48.91 -51.44 92.28
CA THR A 33 50.15 -50.80 92.69
C THR A 33 50.29 -50.71 94.21
N ASN A 34 49.18 -50.51 94.93
CA ASN A 34 49.21 -50.28 96.38
C ASN A 34 48.71 -51.49 97.18
N LEU A 35 47.44 -51.89 96.98
CA LEU A 35 46.78 -52.82 97.89
C LEU A 35 47.22 -54.28 97.72
N LEU A 36 47.38 -54.76 96.47
CA LEU A 36 47.87 -56.11 96.20
C LEU A 36 49.32 -56.27 96.70
N ARG A 37 50.20 -55.31 96.40
CA ARG A 37 51.58 -55.31 96.93
C ARG A 37 51.61 -55.28 98.45
N LYS A 38 50.75 -54.48 99.08
CA LYS A 38 50.65 -54.39 100.54
C LYS A 38 50.14 -55.70 101.15
N ARG A 39 49.11 -56.33 100.56
CA ARG A 39 48.62 -57.65 100.95
C ARG A 39 49.73 -58.70 100.86
N ASP A 40 50.45 -58.75 99.75
CA ASP A 40 51.50 -59.76 99.53
C ASP A 40 52.66 -59.57 100.51
N SER A 41 53.03 -58.32 100.79
CA SER A 41 54.04 -58.00 101.80
C SER A 41 53.61 -58.36 103.23
N LEU A 42 52.35 -58.14 103.60
CA LEU A 42 51.81 -58.50 104.92
C LEU A 42 51.62 -60.02 105.05
N THR A 43 51.21 -60.70 103.98
CA THR A 43 51.09 -62.17 103.95
C THR A 43 52.45 -62.84 104.16
N ALA A 44 53.49 -62.38 103.46
CA ALA A 44 54.86 -62.88 103.63
C ALA A 44 55.39 -62.62 105.05
N ARG A 45 55.09 -61.45 105.61
CA ARG A 45 55.50 -61.08 106.97
C ARG A 45 54.81 -61.92 108.05
N ILE A 46 53.54 -62.29 107.85
CA ILE A 46 52.82 -63.23 108.71
C ILE A 46 53.39 -64.65 108.61
N SER A 47 53.85 -65.11 107.44
CA SER A 47 54.48 -66.44 107.30
C SER A 47 55.86 -66.53 107.94
N ASP A 48 56.59 -65.41 108.05
CA ASP A 48 57.96 -65.37 108.60
C ASP A 48 58.02 -65.28 110.15
N ILE A 49 56.88 -65.11 110.83
CA ILE A 49 56.83 -64.98 112.30
C ILE A 49 56.88 -66.37 112.98
N ALA A 50 58.01 -66.68 113.63
CA ALA A 50 58.18 -67.87 114.49
C ALA A 50 57.37 -67.78 115.81
N VAL A 51 56.98 -68.95 116.32
CA VAL A 51 55.70 -69.22 117.03
C VAL A 51 55.54 -68.64 118.45
N ASP A 52 56.60 -68.30 119.19
CA ASP A 52 56.44 -68.18 120.66
C ASP A 52 56.51 -66.77 121.29
N GLU A 53 57.10 -65.73 120.66
CA GLU A 53 57.21 -64.39 121.30
C GLU A 53 56.36 -63.27 120.66
N LYS A 54 55.53 -63.56 119.65
CA LYS A 54 54.83 -62.53 118.85
C LYS A 54 53.34 -62.73 118.65
N ARG A 55 52.63 -63.36 119.60
CA ARG A 55 51.17 -63.57 119.50
C ARG A 55 50.37 -62.26 119.34
N HIS A 56 50.80 -61.18 120.03
CA HIS A 56 50.20 -59.84 119.88
C HIS A 56 50.52 -59.17 118.53
N ASN A 57 51.74 -59.32 118.02
CA ASN A 57 52.12 -58.77 116.71
C ASN A 57 51.43 -59.51 115.57
N LEU A 58 51.25 -60.83 115.69
CA LEU A 58 50.49 -61.64 114.74
C LEU A 58 49.01 -61.22 114.72
N GLN A 59 48.40 -60.93 115.88
CA GLN A 59 47.03 -60.41 115.94
C GLN A 59 46.89 -59.02 115.31
N ALA A 60 47.86 -58.12 115.52
CA ALA A 60 47.85 -56.80 114.89
C ALA A 60 48.04 -56.87 113.36
N GLU A 61 49.03 -57.63 112.88
CA GLU A 61 49.28 -57.77 111.44
C GLU A 61 48.16 -58.55 110.73
N SER A 62 47.54 -59.54 111.38
CA SER A 62 46.35 -60.22 110.82
C SER A 62 45.10 -59.34 110.79
N ALA A 63 44.89 -58.45 111.77
CA ALA A 63 43.83 -57.46 111.73
C ALA A 63 44.06 -56.42 110.61
N GLU A 64 45.30 -55.97 110.42
CA GLU A 64 45.66 -55.10 109.30
C GLU A 64 45.46 -55.80 107.95
N LEU A 65 45.87 -57.07 107.81
CA LEU A 65 45.65 -57.86 106.60
C LEU A 65 44.15 -58.01 106.30
N ASN A 66 43.33 -58.33 107.31
CA ASN A 66 41.88 -58.42 107.15
C ASN A 66 41.25 -57.08 106.71
N SER A 67 41.74 -55.95 107.24
CA SER A 67 41.28 -54.63 106.80
C SER A 67 41.67 -54.32 105.35
N VAL A 68 42.85 -54.76 104.90
CA VAL A 68 43.31 -54.62 103.51
C VAL A 68 42.50 -55.53 102.58
N ILE A 69 42.19 -56.76 102.99
CA ILE A 69 41.35 -57.69 102.24
C ILE A 69 39.93 -57.14 102.08
N GLN A 70 39.34 -56.55 103.13
CA GLN A 70 38.03 -55.90 103.03
C GLN A 70 38.04 -54.74 102.03
N ARG A 71 39.04 -53.86 102.09
CA ARG A 71 39.20 -52.76 101.11
C ARG A 71 39.44 -53.27 99.69
N LEU A 72 40.16 -54.38 99.53
CA LEU A 72 40.41 -55.02 98.25
C LEU A 72 39.10 -55.55 97.66
N ASN A 73 38.30 -56.26 98.44
CA ASN A 73 37.00 -56.78 98.02
C ASN A 73 36.02 -55.65 97.65
N GLU A 74 36.05 -54.53 98.38
CA GLU A 74 35.24 -53.35 98.08
C GLU A 74 35.64 -52.69 96.75
N ILE A 75 36.95 -52.54 96.49
CA ILE A 75 37.45 -51.98 95.22
C ILE A 75 37.20 -52.92 94.04
N VAL A 76 37.38 -54.23 94.21
CA VAL A 76 37.08 -55.22 93.17
C VAL A 76 35.59 -55.21 92.83
N ARG A 77 34.71 -55.15 93.84
CA ARG A 77 33.28 -54.97 93.63
C ARG A 77 32.98 -53.68 92.86
N ARG A 78 33.64 -52.58 93.23
CA ARG A 78 33.44 -51.29 92.54
C ARG A 78 33.92 -51.29 91.10
N ILE A 79 35.01 -51.98 90.79
CA ILE A 79 35.50 -52.15 89.41
C ILE A 79 34.49 -52.97 88.60
N ALA A 80 33.94 -54.06 89.16
CA ALA A 80 32.92 -54.86 88.50
C ALA A 80 31.64 -54.05 88.20
N GLU A 81 31.18 -53.23 89.15
CA GLU A 81 30.04 -52.31 88.94
C GLU A 81 30.34 -51.27 87.85
N LEU A 82 31.58 -50.76 87.77
CA LEU A 82 31.98 -49.83 86.72
C LEU A 82 32.08 -50.51 85.34
N ASP A 83 32.51 -51.76 85.28
CA ASP A 83 32.56 -52.55 84.05
C ASP A 83 31.16 -52.80 83.49
N GLU A 84 30.20 -53.14 84.35
CA GLU A 84 28.81 -53.31 83.96
C GLU A 84 28.22 -51.99 83.41
N CYS A 85 28.46 -50.86 84.09
CA CYS A 85 28.07 -49.55 83.58
C CYS A 85 28.72 -49.20 82.23
N LEU A 86 30.03 -49.47 82.06
CA LEU A 86 30.73 -49.19 80.80
C LEU A 86 30.15 -50.01 79.65
N MET A 87 29.79 -51.27 79.89
CA MET A 87 29.11 -52.12 78.90
C MET A 87 27.75 -51.55 78.50
N GLU A 88 26.94 -51.08 79.46
CA GLU A 88 25.65 -50.44 79.16
C GLU A 88 25.80 -49.17 78.30
N TYR A 89 26.81 -48.34 78.61
CA TYR A 89 27.10 -47.15 77.80
C TYR A 89 27.60 -47.50 76.40
N ASP A 90 28.39 -48.56 76.25
CA ASP A 90 28.86 -49.05 74.94
C ASP A 90 27.69 -49.56 74.09
N GLU A 91 26.78 -50.35 74.65
CA GLU A 91 25.56 -50.76 73.95
C GLU A 91 24.69 -49.57 73.55
N SER A 92 24.53 -48.59 74.44
CA SER A 92 23.74 -47.38 74.15
C SER A 92 24.38 -46.54 73.06
N ALA A 93 25.71 -46.44 73.03
CA ALA A 93 26.44 -45.71 71.99
C ALA A 93 26.33 -46.40 70.63
N GLU A 94 26.42 -47.73 70.58
CA GLU A 94 26.22 -48.49 69.35
C GLU A 94 24.80 -48.33 68.80
N LYS A 95 23.76 -48.46 69.65
CA LYS A 95 22.36 -48.26 69.24
C LYS A 95 22.15 -46.86 68.67
N LEU A 96 22.66 -45.83 69.36
CA LEU A 96 22.51 -44.45 68.94
C LEU A 96 23.28 -44.14 67.65
N ASN A 97 24.44 -44.76 67.42
CA ASN A 97 25.20 -44.64 66.17
C ASN A 97 24.44 -45.26 64.99
N ARG A 98 23.90 -46.49 65.13
CA ARG A 98 23.11 -47.14 64.08
C ARG A 98 21.90 -46.29 63.69
N GLU A 99 21.16 -45.81 64.70
CA GLU A 99 20.02 -44.93 64.45
C GLU A 99 20.40 -43.59 63.81
N LEU A 100 21.63 -43.12 64.01
CA LEU A 100 22.12 -41.86 63.44
C LEU A 100 22.55 -42.07 61.98
N GLU A 101 23.15 -43.21 61.66
CA GLU A 101 23.43 -43.64 60.28
C GLU A 101 22.14 -43.80 59.47
N ASP A 102 21.14 -44.50 60.00
CA ASP A 102 19.85 -44.70 59.34
C ASP A 102 19.16 -43.36 59.00
N VAL A 103 19.15 -42.42 59.95
CA VAL A 103 18.53 -41.10 59.75
C VAL A 103 19.34 -40.25 58.76
N GLN A 104 20.68 -40.40 58.71
CA GLN A 104 21.51 -39.72 57.72
C GLN A 104 21.31 -40.27 56.30
N GLU A 105 21.14 -41.58 56.16
CA GLU A 105 20.85 -42.21 54.87
C GLU A 105 19.48 -41.74 54.34
N GLN A 106 18.45 -41.75 55.20
CA GLN A 106 17.13 -41.20 54.87
C GLN A 106 17.19 -39.72 54.48
N GLN A 107 18.02 -38.91 55.17
CA GLN A 107 18.21 -37.51 54.81
C GLN A 107 18.80 -37.37 53.41
N LYS A 108 19.84 -38.15 53.07
CA LYS A 108 20.46 -38.11 51.73
C LYS A 108 19.48 -38.51 50.64
N ASP A 109 18.68 -39.54 50.87
CA ASP A 109 17.67 -39.99 49.91
C ASP A 109 16.59 -38.92 49.69
N LEU A 110 16.12 -38.29 50.76
CA LEU A 110 15.17 -37.18 50.69
C LEU A 110 15.76 -35.96 49.97
N GLU A 111 17.03 -35.62 50.22
CA GLU A 111 17.73 -34.54 49.53
C GLU A 111 17.89 -34.82 48.02
N ALA A 112 18.20 -36.07 47.65
CA ALA A 112 18.26 -36.49 46.26
C ALA A 112 16.90 -36.39 45.57
N GLN A 113 15.82 -36.86 46.23
CA GLN A 113 14.45 -36.73 45.71
C GLN A 113 14.03 -35.27 45.56
N LEU A 114 14.36 -34.40 46.53
CA LEU A 114 14.09 -32.97 46.45
C LEU A 114 14.82 -32.31 45.27
N ALA A 115 16.09 -32.68 45.03
CA ALA A 115 16.84 -32.17 43.89
C ALA A 115 16.21 -32.60 42.55
N ASP A 116 15.74 -33.83 42.44
CA ASP A 116 15.08 -34.32 41.23
C ASP A 116 13.70 -33.68 41.01
N PHE A 117 12.91 -33.51 42.07
CA PHE A 117 11.65 -32.76 41.99
C PHE A 117 11.87 -31.29 41.61
N SER A 118 12.92 -30.64 42.12
CA SER A 118 13.30 -29.28 41.73
C SER A 118 13.60 -29.18 40.24
N LYS A 119 14.41 -30.10 39.70
CA LYS A 119 14.71 -30.14 38.25
C LYS A 119 13.45 -30.34 37.41
N GLN A 120 12.54 -31.22 37.85
CA GLN A 120 11.28 -31.45 37.15
C GLN A 120 10.39 -30.19 37.18
N ALA A 121 10.35 -29.49 38.32
CA ALA A 121 9.61 -28.23 38.46
C ALA A 121 10.16 -27.15 37.51
N ASP A 122 11.48 -27.02 37.38
CA ASP A 122 12.09 -26.06 36.46
C ASP A 122 11.76 -26.36 34.98
N ILE A 123 11.76 -27.64 34.60
CA ILE A 123 11.35 -28.08 33.25
C ILE A 123 9.87 -27.75 32.99
N ILE A 124 9.00 -27.96 33.98
CA ILE A 124 7.57 -27.63 33.86
C ILE A 124 7.39 -26.12 33.77
N PHE A 125 8.10 -25.35 34.59
CA PHE A 125 8.01 -23.90 34.62
C PHE A 125 8.46 -23.27 33.29
N THR A 126 9.57 -23.74 32.72
CA THR A 126 10.05 -23.28 31.40
C THR A 126 9.07 -23.65 30.28
N LYS A 127 8.49 -24.86 30.30
CA LYS A 127 7.42 -25.26 29.36
C LYS A 127 6.17 -24.38 29.52
N GLN A 128 5.76 -24.08 30.74
CA GLN A 128 4.62 -23.22 31.00
C GLN A 128 4.86 -21.81 30.47
N SER A 129 6.03 -21.21 30.75
CA SER A 129 6.41 -19.88 30.28
C SER A 129 6.41 -19.79 28.76
N THR A 130 7.00 -20.77 28.07
CA THR A 130 6.99 -20.82 26.59
C THR A 130 5.60 -20.99 26.00
N LEU A 131 4.74 -21.83 26.60
CA LEU A 131 3.34 -21.98 26.18
C LEU A 131 2.53 -20.72 26.43
N GLN A 132 2.79 -20.01 27.53
CA GLN A 132 2.13 -18.76 27.85
C GLN A 132 2.49 -17.66 26.85
N SER A 133 3.78 -17.52 26.51
CA SER A 133 4.22 -16.59 25.47
C SER A 133 3.58 -16.90 24.11
N LYS A 134 3.51 -18.19 23.71
CA LYS A 134 2.80 -18.61 22.49
C LYS A 134 1.30 -18.27 22.54
N ARG A 135 0.66 -18.43 23.70
CA ARG A 135 -0.75 -18.06 23.89
C ARG A 135 -0.95 -16.57 23.69
N GLU A 136 -0.09 -15.74 24.29
CA GLU A 136 -0.15 -14.28 24.15
C GLU A 136 0.06 -13.84 22.70
N GLU A 137 1.03 -14.44 22.00
CA GLU A 137 1.27 -14.16 20.58
C GLU A 137 0.05 -14.54 19.72
N ASN A 138 -0.55 -15.71 19.96
CA ASN A 138 -1.76 -16.13 19.24
C ASN A 138 -2.95 -15.22 19.54
N VAL A 139 -3.14 -14.79 20.79
CA VAL A 139 -4.19 -13.82 21.15
C VAL A 139 -3.95 -12.47 20.44
N LYS A 140 -2.70 -12.03 20.33
CA LYS A 140 -2.35 -10.81 19.58
C LYS A 140 -2.71 -10.95 18.10
N LYS A 141 -2.33 -12.05 17.45
CA LYS A 141 -2.71 -12.35 16.05
C LYS A 141 -4.23 -12.38 15.86
N ILE A 142 -4.97 -12.97 16.80
CA ILE A 142 -6.44 -12.97 16.75
C ILE A 142 -7.01 -11.55 16.83
N ARG A 143 -6.45 -10.67 17.66
CA ARG A 143 -6.88 -9.26 17.74
C ARG A 143 -6.55 -8.47 16.47
N GLU A 144 -5.40 -8.73 15.85
CA GLU A 144 -4.97 -8.07 14.60
C GLU A 144 -5.87 -8.41 13.41
N LEU A 145 -6.50 -9.59 13.40
CA LEU A 145 -7.49 -9.98 12.38
C LEU A 145 -8.80 -9.18 12.45
N GLY A 146 -9.01 -8.39 13.52
CA GLY A 146 -10.14 -7.48 13.67
C GLY A 146 -11.32 -8.05 14.44
N SER A 147 -12.47 -7.40 14.31
CA SER A 147 -13.69 -7.79 15.04
C SER A 147 -14.43 -8.92 14.33
N LEU A 148 -14.70 -10.01 15.07
CA LEU A 148 -15.53 -11.09 14.56
C LEU A 148 -17.01 -10.67 14.59
N PRO A 149 -17.80 -11.00 13.55
CA PRO A 149 -19.25 -10.87 13.59
C PRO A 149 -19.85 -11.71 14.73
N THR A 150 -20.86 -11.18 15.42
CA THR A 150 -21.54 -11.86 16.54
C THR A 150 -22.11 -13.22 16.15
N ASP A 151 -22.55 -13.35 14.89
CA ASP A 151 -23.12 -14.58 14.34
C ASP A 151 -22.08 -15.69 14.15
N ALA A 152 -20.79 -15.34 14.04
CA ALA A 152 -19.72 -16.32 13.84
C ALA A 152 -19.56 -17.23 15.07
N PHE A 153 -19.77 -16.70 16.27
CA PHE A 153 -19.74 -17.52 17.49
C PHE A 153 -20.87 -18.55 17.49
N SER A 154 -22.10 -18.15 17.19
CA SER A 154 -23.25 -19.07 17.15
C SER A 154 -23.08 -20.23 16.15
N LYS A 155 -22.44 -19.97 15.00
CA LYS A 155 -22.30 -20.95 13.91
C LYS A 155 -21.19 -21.98 14.12
N TYR A 156 -20.15 -21.63 14.87
CA TYR A 156 -18.91 -22.43 14.93
C TYR A 156 -18.55 -22.95 16.33
N GLN A 157 -19.26 -22.54 17.39
CA GLN A 157 -18.92 -22.85 18.78
C GLN A 157 -19.06 -24.34 19.18
N GLY A 158 -19.73 -25.16 18.36
CA GLY A 158 -19.89 -26.61 18.61
C GLY A 158 -18.98 -27.53 17.77
N LEU A 159 -18.14 -26.99 16.89
CA LEU A 159 -17.32 -27.83 16.00
C LEU A 159 -15.97 -28.18 16.63
N SER A 160 -15.50 -29.40 16.37
CA SER A 160 -14.16 -29.81 16.78
C SER A 160 -13.08 -29.09 15.96
N THR A 161 -11.87 -28.97 16.52
CA THR A 161 -10.71 -28.36 15.83
C THR A 161 -10.48 -28.96 14.45
N LYS A 162 -10.56 -30.28 14.31
CA LYS A 162 -10.41 -30.97 13.01
C LYS A 162 -11.49 -30.59 11.99
N GLN A 163 -12.72 -30.37 12.45
CA GLN A 163 -13.82 -29.94 11.57
C GLN A 163 -13.66 -28.46 11.17
N LEU A 164 -13.18 -27.61 12.08
CA LEU A 164 -12.85 -26.22 11.78
C LEU A 164 -11.72 -26.11 10.76
N ASP A 165 -10.66 -26.92 10.90
CA ASP A 165 -9.55 -26.96 9.94
C ASP A 165 -10.02 -27.38 8.54
N LYS A 166 -10.90 -28.39 8.46
CA LYS A 166 -11.48 -28.81 7.18
C LYS A 166 -12.29 -27.68 6.54
N LYS A 167 -13.16 -27.02 7.31
CA LYS A 167 -13.93 -25.87 6.81
C LYS A 167 -13.05 -24.68 6.43
N LEU A 168 -11.97 -24.44 7.17
CA LEU A 168 -11.01 -23.38 6.85
C LEU A 168 -10.29 -23.69 5.53
N ALA A 169 -9.90 -24.94 5.30
CA ALA A 169 -9.31 -25.37 4.03
C ALA A 169 -10.31 -25.22 2.86
N GLU A 170 -11.58 -25.58 3.06
CA GLU A 170 -12.65 -25.37 2.08
C GLU A 170 -12.84 -23.88 1.77
N CYS A 171 -12.91 -23.02 2.79
CA CYS A 171 -13.01 -21.57 2.63
C CYS A 171 -11.79 -20.97 1.92
N MET A 172 -10.57 -21.41 2.26
CA MET A 172 -9.34 -20.98 1.58
C MET A 172 -9.34 -21.41 0.11
N HIS A 173 -9.83 -22.60 -0.19
CA HIS A 173 -9.96 -23.09 -1.56
C HIS A 173 -10.98 -22.25 -2.36
N GLU A 174 -12.13 -21.93 -1.77
CA GLU A 174 -13.11 -21.03 -2.40
C GLU A 174 -12.54 -19.60 -2.59
N LEU A 175 -11.84 -19.05 -1.59
CA LEU A 175 -11.16 -17.75 -1.71
C LEU A 175 -10.14 -17.72 -2.85
N LYS A 176 -9.41 -18.83 -3.07
CA LYS A 176 -8.45 -18.93 -4.17
C LYS A 176 -9.10 -18.82 -5.55
N LYS A 177 -10.35 -19.26 -5.72
CA LYS A 177 -11.09 -19.04 -6.97
C LYS A 177 -11.32 -17.55 -7.26
N TYR A 178 -11.42 -16.75 -6.21
CA TYR A 178 -11.61 -15.31 -6.25
C TYR A 178 -10.30 -14.51 -6.13
N GLU A 179 -9.13 -15.15 -6.30
CA GLU A 179 -7.83 -14.50 -6.22
C GLU A 179 -7.69 -13.36 -7.24
N ASN A 180 -8.27 -13.54 -8.43
CA ASN A 180 -8.19 -12.59 -9.54
C ASN A 180 -9.42 -11.68 -9.66
N VAL A 181 -10.07 -11.33 -8.54
CA VAL A 181 -11.19 -10.37 -8.58
C VAL A 181 -10.66 -8.94 -8.72
N ASN A 182 -11.17 -8.23 -9.72
CA ASN A 182 -10.83 -6.83 -9.96
C ASN A 182 -11.43 -5.93 -8.86
N LYS A 183 -10.59 -5.50 -7.92
CA LYS A 183 -10.98 -4.62 -6.80
C LYS A 183 -11.42 -3.23 -7.25
N LYS A 184 -10.97 -2.77 -8.43
CA LYS A 184 -11.33 -1.47 -9.01
C LYS A 184 -12.58 -1.53 -9.90
N ALA A 185 -13.23 -2.69 -9.99
CA ALA A 185 -14.38 -2.87 -10.89
C ALA A 185 -15.52 -1.89 -10.58
N LEU A 186 -15.75 -1.58 -9.30
CA LEU A 186 -16.78 -0.62 -8.90
C LEU A 186 -16.46 0.80 -9.41
N ASP A 187 -15.24 1.28 -9.15
CA ASP A 187 -14.80 2.60 -9.59
C ASP A 187 -14.81 2.71 -11.13
N GLN A 188 -14.32 1.67 -11.80
CA GLN A 188 -14.34 1.58 -13.27
C GLN A 188 -15.77 1.56 -13.82
N PHE A 189 -16.69 0.85 -13.15
CA PHE A 189 -18.10 0.82 -13.54
C PHE A 189 -18.74 2.21 -13.42
N VAL A 190 -18.51 2.91 -12.31
CA VAL A 190 -19.04 4.28 -12.11
C VAL A 190 -18.49 5.24 -13.16
N GLN A 191 -17.19 5.19 -13.45
CA GLN A 191 -16.56 6.00 -14.50
C GLN A 191 -17.11 5.67 -15.88
N ALA A 192 -17.20 4.38 -16.24
CA ALA A 192 -17.70 3.95 -17.53
C ALA A 192 -19.20 4.25 -17.71
N ALA A 193 -19.99 4.16 -16.65
CA ALA A 193 -21.41 4.53 -16.67
C ALA A 193 -21.59 6.02 -16.95
N SER A 194 -20.80 6.88 -16.29
CA SER A 194 -20.80 8.32 -16.53
C SER A 194 -20.37 8.65 -17.97
N GLN A 195 -19.28 8.06 -18.44
CA GLN A 195 -18.81 8.24 -19.83
C GLN A 195 -19.85 7.80 -20.86
N LYS A 196 -20.55 6.68 -20.60
CA LYS A 196 -21.63 6.21 -21.46
C LYS A 196 -22.75 7.24 -21.53
N GLU A 197 -23.14 7.82 -20.41
CA GLU A 197 -24.19 8.84 -20.37
C GLU A 197 -23.80 10.08 -21.19
N ASP A 198 -22.57 10.57 -21.02
CA ASP A 198 -22.04 11.72 -21.77
C ASP A 198 -21.98 11.47 -23.28
N LEU A 199 -21.50 10.28 -23.69
CA LEU A 199 -21.47 9.88 -25.10
C LEU A 199 -22.88 9.75 -25.69
N THR A 200 -23.84 9.26 -24.90
CA THR A 200 -25.23 9.15 -25.34
C THR A 200 -25.83 10.53 -25.56
N LYS A 201 -25.61 11.49 -24.65
CA LYS A 201 -26.03 12.89 -24.82
C LYS A 201 -25.43 13.52 -26.08
N ARG A 202 -24.13 13.36 -26.30
CA ARG A 202 -23.44 13.87 -27.51
C ARG A 202 -24.01 13.28 -28.80
N MET A 203 -24.32 11.98 -28.79
CA MET A 203 -24.95 11.32 -29.94
C MET A 203 -26.32 11.92 -30.24
N GLU A 204 -27.15 12.16 -29.23
CA GLU A 204 -28.46 12.79 -29.40
C GLU A 204 -28.36 14.23 -29.93
N GLU A 205 -27.42 15.02 -29.41
CA GLU A 205 -27.14 16.38 -29.90
C GLU A 205 -26.69 16.39 -31.36
N GLN A 206 -25.82 15.44 -31.73
CA GLN A 206 -25.33 15.32 -33.10
C GLN A 206 -26.44 14.86 -34.06
N GLN A 207 -27.33 13.95 -33.65
CA GLN A 207 -28.49 13.56 -34.44
C GLN A 207 -29.48 14.72 -34.65
N LYS A 208 -29.71 15.54 -33.61
CA LYS A 208 -30.54 16.75 -33.75
C LYS A 208 -29.91 17.76 -34.71
N SER A 209 -28.59 17.96 -34.59
CA SER A 209 -27.83 18.85 -35.46
C SER A 209 -27.89 18.40 -36.92
N GLN A 210 -27.70 17.09 -37.17
CA GLN A 210 -27.82 16.51 -38.51
C GLN A 210 -29.19 16.80 -39.12
N LYS A 211 -30.28 16.50 -38.40
CA LYS A 211 -31.65 16.77 -38.88
C LYS A 211 -31.87 18.25 -39.20
N SER A 212 -31.38 19.15 -38.33
CA SER A 212 -31.51 20.59 -38.57
C SER A 212 -30.80 21.07 -39.84
N ILE A 213 -29.66 20.45 -40.17
CA ILE A 213 -28.89 20.77 -41.38
C ILE A 213 -29.62 20.24 -42.61
N GLU A 214 -30.15 19.01 -42.53
CA GLU A 214 -30.96 18.41 -43.61
C GLU A 214 -32.22 19.26 -43.90
N ASP A 215 -32.95 19.69 -42.86
CA ASP A 215 -34.11 20.57 -42.99
C ASP A 215 -33.73 21.92 -43.61
N LEU A 216 -32.62 22.53 -43.16
CA LEU A 216 -32.14 23.80 -43.71
C LEU A 216 -31.74 23.68 -45.18
N LEU A 217 -31.09 22.58 -45.56
CA LEU A 217 -30.70 22.33 -46.93
C LEU A 217 -31.93 22.24 -47.84
N GLN A 218 -32.97 21.55 -47.39
CA GLN A 218 -34.24 21.44 -48.11
C GLN A 218 -34.90 22.81 -48.32
N VAL A 219 -34.89 23.68 -47.30
CA VAL A 219 -35.43 25.05 -47.40
C VAL A 219 -34.61 25.89 -48.39
N LEU A 220 -33.28 25.81 -48.33
CA LEU A 220 -32.41 26.55 -49.25
C LEU A 220 -32.57 26.10 -50.70
N ASP A 221 -32.64 24.79 -50.95
CA ASP A 221 -32.86 24.28 -52.30
C ASP A 221 -34.21 24.74 -52.85
N THR A 222 -35.28 24.71 -52.05
CA THR A 222 -36.59 25.22 -52.46
C THR A 222 -36.52 26.69 -52.86
N ARG A 223 -35.88 27.55 -52.03
CA ARG A 223 -35.69 28.97 -52.35
C ARG A 223 -34.84 29.19 -53.60
N LYS A 224 -33.78 28.39 -53.80
CA LYS A 224 -32.94 28.43 -55.00
C LYS A 224 -33.79 28.16 -56.25
N TYR A 225 -34.62 27.11 -56.22
CA TYR A 225 -35.51 26.78 -57.33
C TYR A 225 -36.53 27.89 -57.59
N GLU A 226 -37.14 28.46 -56.56
CA GLU A 226 -38.09 29.57 -56.70
C GLU A 226 -37.44 30.81 -57.32
N ALA A 227 -36.25 31.19 -56.87
CA ALA A 227 -35.50 32.33 -57.41
C ALA A 227 -35.16 32.11 -58.89
N ILE A 228 -34.65 30.92 -59.25
CA ILE A 228 -34.36 30.57 -60.65
C ILE A 228 -35.62 30.61 -61.51
N GLN A 229 -36.75 30.09 -61.02
CA GLN A 229 -38.03 30.13 -61.74
C GLN A 229 -38.54 31.56 -61.94
N LEU A 230 -38.36 32.46 -60.97
CA LEU A 230 -38.75 33.86 -61.09
C LEU A 230 -37.93 34.58 -62.16
N THR A 231 -36.61 34.44 -62.15
CA THR A 231 -35.73 35.01 -63.18
C THR A 231 -36.10 34.49 -64.57
N PHE A 232 -36.34 33.18 -64.69
CA PHE A 232 -36.72 32.58 -65.97
C PHE A 232 -38.11 33.04 -66.47
N LYS A 233 -39.07 33.23 -65.57
CA LYS A 233 -40.39 33.80 -65.91
C LYS A 233 -40.31 35.25 -66.34
N GLN A 234 -39.38 36.03 -65.79
CA GLN A 234 -39.17 37.42 -66.20
C GLN A 234 -38.54 37.50 -67.60
N GLU A 235 -37.58 36.64 -67.94
CA GLU A 235 -36.95 36.62 -69.27
C GLU A 235 -37.84 36.00 -70.37
N SER A 236 -38.70 35.05 -70.03
CA SER A 236 -39.61 34.41 -71.02
C SER A 236 -40.81 35.27 -71.43
N MET A 237 -41.08 36.39 -70.76
CA MET A 237 -42.14 37.32 -71.16
C MET A 237 -41.76 38.19 -72.38
N ASP A 238 -40.48 38.32 -72.70
CA ASP A 238 -39.98 39.08 -73.87
C ASP A 238 -39.75 38.21 -75.12
N THR A 239 -39.93 36.88 -75.03
CA THR A 239 -39.77 35.97 -76.18
C THR A 239 -41.00 35.09 -76.35
N SER A 240 -41.70 35.30 -77.46
CA SER A 240 -42.98 34.66 -77.79
C SER A 240 -42.84 33.20 -78.24
N GLN A 241 -42.40 32.28 -77.35
CA GLN A 241 -42.57 30.82 -77.50
C GLN A 241 -42.59 30.12 -76.12
N PRO A 242 -43.77 29.73 -75.57
CA PRO A 242 -43.87 29.26 -74.17
C PRO A 242 -43.62 27.76 -73.92
N ASP A 243 -43.53 26.91 -74.96
CA ASP A 243 -43.87 25.49 -74.80
C ASP A 243 -42.72 24.45 -74.81
N GLN A 244 -41.44 24.85 -74.80
CA GLN A 244 -40.33 23.86 -74.82
C GLN A 244 -39.27 23.97 -73.73
N ALA A 245 -39.31 24.97 -72.84
CA ALA A 245 -38.23 25.18 -71.87
C ALA A 245 -38.49 24.64 -70.46
N LEU A 246 -39.64 24.00 -70.21
CA LEU A 246 -40.02 23.49 -68.87
C LEU A 246 -39.45 22.09 -68.55
N HIS A 247 -38.65 21.50 -69.43
CA HIS A 247 -37.83 20.36 -69.05
C HIS A 247 -36.61 20.87 -68.28
N LEU A 248 -36.72 20.75 -66.95
CA LEU A 248 -35.67 20.88 -65.94
C LEU A 248 -34.28 20.52 -66.51
N VAL A 249 -33.50 21.54 -66.83
CA VAL A 249 -32.06 21.39 -67.03
C VAL A 249 -31.43 21.56 -65.64
N GLU A 250 -31.35 20.47 -64.87
CA GLU A 250 -30.83 20.48 -63.50
C GLU A 250 -29.33 20.86 -63.41
N ASN A 251 -28.62 20.90 -64.53
CA ASN A 251 -27.19 21.21 -64.56
C ASN A 251 -26.84 22.20 -65.68
N PHE A 252 -26.93 23.50 -65.39
CA PHE A 252 -26.28 24.51 -66.22
C PHE A 252 -24.76 24.44 -66.01
N VAL A 253 -24.02 23.99 -67.03
CA VAL A 253 -22.55 23.91 -66.98
C VAL A 253 -21.89 25.25 -67.34
N GLY A 254 -22.62 26.17 -67.99
CA GLY A 254 -22.14 27.50 -68.31
C GLY A 254 -23.08 28.29 -69.23
N VAL A 255 -22.69 29.53 -69.51
CA VAL A 255 -23.40 30.47 -70.40
C VAL A 255 -22.53 30.73 -71.63
N GLY A 256 -23.11 30.57 -72.83
CA GLY A 256 -22.44 30.86 -74.10
C GLY A 256 -22.93 32.18 -74.69
N ILE A 257 -22.01 33.04 -75.13
CA ILE A 257 -22.33 34.34 -75.75
C ILE A 257 -22.18 34.24 -77.27
N LYS A 258 -23.25 34.53 -78.01
CA LYS A 258 -23.27 34.64 -79.48
C LYS A 258 -23.66 36.06 -79.87
N VAL A 259 -22.94 36.65 -80.82
CA VAL A 259 -23.14 38.05 -81.22
C VAL A 259 -23.22 38.18 -82.73
N SER A 260 -24.10 39.06 -83.21
CA SER A 260 -24.23 39.45 -84.63
C SER A 260 -23.95 40.95 -84.77
N PHE A 261 -23.01 41.32 -85.65
CA PHE A 261 -22.75 42.71 -86.01
C PHE A 261 -23.47 43.04 -87.33
N ASN A 262 -24.01 44.26 -87.46
CA ASN A 262 -24.62 44.82 -88.67
C ASN A 262 -25.92 44.15 -89.18
N GLY A 263 -26.71 43.51 -88.31
CA GLY A 263 -28.02 42.96 -88.68
C GLY A 263 -27.99 41.81 -89.71
N SER A 264 -26.80 41.26 -90.00
CA SER A 264 -26.65 40.04 -90.76
C SER A 264 -27.07 38.84 -89.91
N SER A 265 -27.79 37.88 -90.50
CA SER A 265 -28.34 36.70 -89.81
C SER A 265 -27.28 35.68 -89.36
N GLU A 266 -25.99 35.98 -89.51
CA GLU A 266 -24.89 35.13 -89.07
C GLU A 266 -24.43 35.51 -87.65
N THR A 267 -24.81 34.69 -86.67
CA THR A 267 -24.27 34.77 -85.30
C THR A 267 -22.86 34.21 -85.26
N ARG A 268 -21.91 34.94 -84.66
CA ARG A 268 -20.51 34.52 -84.50
C ARG A 268 -20.20 34.19 -83.04
N GLU A 269 -19.28 33.25 -82.86
CA GLU A 269 -18.73 32.93 -81.54
C GLU A 269 -17.62 33.91 -81.16
N MET A 270 -17.40 34.10 -79.84
CA MET A 270 -16.38 35.01 -79.32
C MET A 270 -15.01 34.82 -79.96
N VAL A 271 -14.58 33.58 -80.24
CA VAL A 271 -13.27 33.27 -80.84
C VAL A 271 -13.07 33.94 -82.20
N GLN A 272 -14.14 34.04 -82.99
CA GLN A 272 -14.14 34.53 -84.38
C GLN A 272 -14.15 36.08 -84.49
N LEU A 273 -14.21 36.79 -83.36
CA LEU A 273 -14.28 38.25 -83.32
C LEU A 273 -12.89 38.91 -83.30
N SER A 274 -12.80 40.11 -83.87
CA SER A 274 -11.60 40.95 -83.78
C SER A 274 -11.37 41.45 -82.34
N GLY A 275 -10.16 41.91 -82.02
CA GLY A 275 -9.84 42.44 -80.68
C GLY A 275 -10.80 43.54 -80.22
N GLY A 276 -11.07 44.53 -81.08
CA GLY A 276 -12.02 45.61 -80.78
C GLY A 276 -13.47 45.12 -80.63
N GLN A 277 -13.89 44.13 -81.42
CA GLN A 277 -15.22 43.53 -81.29
C GLN A 277 -15.37 42.75 -79.98
N LYS A 278 -14.35 42.01 -79.55
CA LYS A 278 -14.32 41.32 -78.25
C LYS A 278 -14.45 42.32 -77.10
N SER A 279 -13.67 43.42 -77.15
CA SER A 279 -13.75 44.49 -76.15
C SER A 279 -15.13 45.14 -76.11
N LEU A 280 -15.74 45.40 -77.26
CA LEU A 280 -17.08 46.01 -77.31
C LEU A 280 -18.16 45.09 -76.72
N VAL A 281 -18.10 43.78 -77.00
CA VAL A 281 -19.06 42.81 -76.42
C VAL A 281 -18.85 42.69 -74.91
N ALA A 282 -17.61 42.65 -74.44
CA ALA A 282 -17.30 42.61 -73.01
C ALA A 282 -17.81 43.87 -72.30
N LEU A 283 -17.57 45.05 -72.87
CA LEU A 283 -18.09 46.32 -72.34
C LEU A 283 -19.62 46.34 -72.34
N ALA A 284 -20.27 45.91 -73.42
CA ALA A 284 -21.73 45.85 -73.49
C ALA A 284 -22.32 44.94 -72.41
N LEU A 285 -21.68 43.78 -72.15
CA LEU A 285 -22.08 42.88 -71.07
C LEU A 285 -21.88 43.52 -69.69
N ILE A 286 -20.74 44.18 -69.44
CA ILE A 286 -20.47 44.87 -68.19
C ILE A 286 -21.51 45.95 -67.92
N PHE A 287 -21.84 46.78 -68.94
CA PHE A 287 -22.86 47.81 -68.82
C PHE A 287 -24.28 47.24 -68.65
N ALA A 288 -24.59 46.09 -69.27
CA ALA A 288 -25.86 45.40 -69.05
C ALA A 288 -26.00 44.90 -67.61
N ILE A 289 -24.94 44.29 -67.04
CA ILE A 289 -24.91 43.87 -65.64
C ILE A 289 -25.06 45.09 -64.71
N GLN A 290 -24.34 46.17 -65.00
CA GLN A 290 -24.43 47.43 -64.24
C GLN A 290 -25.86 48.00 -64.20
N LYS A 291 -26.63 47.88 -65.29
CA LYS A 291 -28.02 48.34 -65.30
C LYS A 291 -28.93 47.52 -64.38
N CYS A 292 -28.62 46.24 -64.17
CA CYS A 292 -29.39 45.37 -63.30
C CYS A 292 -28.96 45.47 -61.83
N ASP A 293 -27.66 45.62 -61.56
CA ASP A 293 -27.09 45.72 -60.22
C ASP A 293 -25.93 46.74 -60.20
N PRO A 294 -26.23 48.04 -59.99
CA PRO A 294 -25.24 49.10 -60.07
C PRO A 294 -24.30 49.06 -58.85
N ALA A 295 -22.99 49.01 -59.12
CA ALA A 295 -21.94 49.14 -58.12
C ALA A 295 -21.64 50.62 -57.82
N PRO A 296 -21.15 50.95 -56.61
CA PRO A 296 -20.91 52.34 -56.22
C PRO A 296 -19.75 53.01 -57.00
N PHE A 297 -18.80 52.24 -57.52
CA PHE A 297 -17.72 52.77 -58.36
C PHE A 297 -17.20 51.75 -59.38
N TYR A 298 -16.63 52.26 -60.47
CA TYR A 298 -16.05 51.51 -61.57
C TYR A 298 -14.66 52.05 -61.91
N LEU A 299 -13.70 51.14 -62.12
CA LEU A 299 -12.34 51.45 -62.56
C LEU A 299 -12.08 50.77 -63.89
N PHE A 300 -11.82 51.56 -64.93
CA PHE A 300 -11.47 51.08 -66.26
C PHE A 300 -10.00 51.41 -66.56
N ASP A 301 -9.22 50.37 -66.87
CA ASP A 301 -7.80 50.53 -67.22
C ASP A 301 -7.62 50.29 -68.72
N GLU A 302 -7.33 51.36 -69.49
CA GLU A 302 -7.06 51.33 -70.94
C GLU A 302 -8.07 50.55 -71.79
N ILE A 303 -9.36 50.56 -71.41
CA ILE A 303 -10.42 49.80 -72.08
C ILE A 303 -10.62 50.17 -73.56
N ASP A 304 -10.17 51.36 -73.93
CA ASP A 304 -10.34 51.97 -75.24
C ASP A 304 -9.16 51.69 -76.18
N ALA A 305 -8.12 50.98 -75.73
CA ALA A 305 -6.92 50.68 -76.52
C ALA A 305 -7.22 49.95 -77.83
N ALA A 306 -8.22 49.06 -77.83
CA ALA A 306 -8.60 48.22 -78.97
C ALA A 306 -9.80 48.78 -79.77
N LEU A 307 -10.33 49.95 -79.40
CA LEU A 307 -11.51 50.55 -80.02
C LEU A 307 -11.13 51.64 -81.03
N ASP A 308 -11.93 51.79 -82.09
CA ASP A 308 -11.76 52.88 -83.07
C ASP A 308 -12.33 54.21 -82.53
N ALA A 309 -12.13 55.32 -83.24
CA ALA A 309 -12.58 56.63 -82.78
C ALA A 309 -14.11 56.72 -82.56
N GLN A 310 -14.89 56.05 -83.42
CA GLN A 310 -16.35 56.07 -83.34
C GLN A 310 -16.84 55.31 -82.10
N HIS A 311 -16.34 54.09 -81.86
CA HIS A 311 -16.70 53.31 -80.69
C HIS A 311 -16.17 53.91 -79.39
N ARG A 312 -14.99 54.55 -79.41
CA ARG A 312 -14.46 55.28 -78.23
C ARG A 312 -15.38 56.41 -77.80
N LYS A 313 -15.88 57.20 -78.75
CA LYS A 313 -16.85 58.27 -78.45
C LYS A 313 -18.16 57.71 -77.89
N ALA A 314 -18.71 56.66 -78.49
CA ALA A 314 -19.94 56.03 -78.00
C ALA A 314 -19.78 55.46 -76.57
N VAL A 315 -18.62 54.88 -76.24
CA VAL A 315 -18.32 54.42 -74.88
C VAL A 315 -18.18 55.59 -73.91
N ALA A 316 -17.53 56.69 -74.31
CA ALA A 316 -17.41 57.89 -73.49
C ALA A 316 -18.78 58.50 -73.16
N ASP A 317 -19.66 58.64 -74.16
CA ASP A 317 -21.02 59.16 -74.00
C ASP A 317 -21.85 58.29 -73.03
N MET A 318 -21.75 56.97 -73.15
CA MET A 318 -22.45 56.03 -72.26
C MET A 318 -21.90 56.04 -70.82
N ILE A 319 -20.58 56.14 -70.65
CA ILE A 319 -19.98 56.31 -69.32
C ILE A 319 -20.47 57.61 -68.69
N HIS A 320 -20.58 58.69 -69.47
CA HIS A 320 -21.09 59.98 -68.98
C HIS A 320 -22.54 59.88 -68.49
N GLU A 321 -23.42 59.21 -69.24
CA GLU A 321 -24.81 58.97 -68.83
C GLU A 321 -24.90 58.14 -67.55
N LEU A 322 -24.08 57.08 -67.44
CA LEU A 322 -24.07 56.22 -66.27
C LEU A 322 -23.40 56.87 -65.04
N ALA A 323 -22.56 57.89 -65.25
CA ALA A 323 -21.84 58.59 -64.19
C ALA A 323 -22.76 59.37 -63.25
N GLU A 324 -24.02 59.61 -63.63
CA GLU A 324 -25.03 60.20 -62.73
C GLU A 324 -25.28 59.32 -61.50
N ASN A 325 -25.19 57.99 -61.65
CA ASN A 325 -25.58 57.02 -60.62
C ASN A 325 -24.38 56.25 -60.02
N ALA A 326 -23.20 56.33 -60.63
CA ALA A 326 -22.00 55.62 -60.15
C ALA A 326 -20.72 56.39 -60.45
N GLN A 327 -19.68 56.21 -59.62
CA GLN A 327 -18.40 56.87 -59.84
C GLN A 327 -17.56 56.12 -60.88
N PHE A 328 -17.07 56.80 -61.92
CA PHE A 328 -16.16 56.22 -62.91
C PHE A 328 -14.75 56.80 -62.80
N ILE A 329 -13.76 55.92 -62.78
CA ILE A 329 -12.33 56.24 -62.86
C ILE A 329 -11.80 55.51 -64.09
N THR A 330 -11.21 56.23 -65.04
CA THR A 330 -10.65 55.62 -66.26
C THR A 330 -9.21 56.08 -66.49
N THR A 331 -8.36 55.17 -66.96
CA THR A 331 -7.06 55.49 -67.55
C THR A 331 -7.18 55.39 -69.06
N THR A 332 -6.57 56.32 -69.79
CA THR A 332 -6.57 56.32 -71.25
C THR A 332 -5.41 57.18 -71.78
N PHE A 333 -4.92 56.82 -72.97
CA PHE A 333 -4.01 57.66 -73.78
C PHE A 333 -4.73 58.38 -74.92
N ARG A 334 -6.07 58.26 -75.02
CA ARG A 334 -6.88 58.74 -76.13
C ARG A 334 -7.73 59.93 -75.72
N PRO A 335 -7.86 60.97 -76.57
CA PRO A 335 -8.57 62.20 -76.21
C PRO A 335 -10.08 62.00 -76.01
N GLU A 336 -10.71 61.05 -76.71
CA GLU A 336 -12.18 60.91 -76.77
C GLU A 336 -12.81 60.61 -75.39
N LEU A 337 -12.18 59.79 -74.55
CA LEU A 337 -12.65 59.53 -73.19
C LEU A 337 -12.35 60.70 -72.23
N LEU A 338 -11.31 61.50 -72.51
CA LEU A 338 -10.95 62.66 -71.71
C LEU A 338 -11.96 63.81 -71.88
N GLU A 339 -12.59 63.93 -73.05
CA GLU A 339 -13.59 64.98 -73.33
C GLU A 339 -14.82 64.88 -72.40
N SER A 340 -15.19 63.67 -71.96
CA SER A 340 -16.37 63.44 -71.12
C SER A 340 -16.07 63.46 -69.61
N ALA A 341 -14.81 63.66 -69.21
CA ALA A 341 -14.38 63.60 -67.82
C ALA A 341 -14.46 64.95 -67.09
N GLU A 342 -14.91 64.95 -65.83
CA GLU A 342 -15.01 66.18 -65.01
C GLU A 342 -13.68 66.59 -64.36
N LYS A 343 -12.83 65.61 -64.01
CA LYS A 343 -11.57 65.82 -63.29
C LYS A 343 -10.45 64.98 -63.88
N TYR A 344 -9.28 65.58 -63.99
CA TYR A 344 -8.09 64.94 -64.55
C TYR A 344 -7.02 64.76 -63.47
N TYR A 345 -6.42 63.58 -63.45
CA TYR A 345 -5.31 63.26 -62.55
C TYR A 345 -4.08 62.87 -63.36
N GLY A 346 -2.96 63.53 -63.07
CA GLY A 346 -1.65 63.21 -63.64
C GLY A 346 -0.79 62.47 -62.63
N VAL A 347 -0.19 61.36 -63.05
CA VAL A 347 0.83 60.65 -62.27
C VAL A 347 2.21 61.16 -62.67
N LYS A 348 3.02 61.55 -61.69
CA LYS A 348 4.41 62.01 -61.88
C LYS A 348 5.36 61.06 -61.15
N PHE A 349 6.40 60.61 -61.84
CA PHE A 349 7.44 59.78 -61.26
C PHE A 349 8.75 60.58 -61.14
N ARG A 350 9.20 60.85 -59.92
CA ARG A 350 10.46 61.58 -59.66
C ARG A 350 11.17 61.01 -58.45
N ASN A 351 12.51 60.95 -58.50
CA ASN A 351 13.34 60.44 -57.40
C ASN A 351 12.93 59.03 -56.91
N LYS A 352 12.53 58.14 -57.82
CA LYS A 352 12.02 56.79 -57.52
C LYS A 352 10.74 56.75 -56.66
N VAL A 353 9.98 57.85 -56.61
CA VAL A 353 8.67 57.93 -55.93
C VAL A 353 7.60 58.37 -56.93
N SER A 354 6.46 57.66 -56.93
CA SER A 354 5.26 58.04 -57.69
C SER A 354 4.38 58.99 -56.88
N GLY A 355 4.02 60.13 -57.44
CA GLY A 355 3.05 61.07 -56.89
C GLY A 355 1.87 61.27 -57.84
N ILE A 356 0.69 61.53 -57.29
CA ILE A 356 -0.52 61.85 -58.05
C ILE A 356 -0.91 63.30 -57.77
N THR A 357 -1.23 64.06 -58.82
CA THR A 357 -1.68 65.46 -58.71
C THR A 357 -2.86 65.70 -59.62
N ALA A 358 -3.87 66.42 -59.14
CA ALA A 358 -4.94 66.91 -60.01
C ALA A 358 -4.35 67.91 -61.01
N ILE A 359 -4.72 67.75 -62.28
CA ILE A 359 -4.33 68.65 -63.36
C ILE A 359 -5.60 69.32 -63.90
N PHE A 360 -5.51 70.61 -64.21
CA PHE A 360 -6.61 71.37 -64.81
C PHE A 360 -6.40 71.40 -66.32
N ASN A 361 -7.47 71.17 -67.09
CA ASN A 361 -7.44 71.37 -68.53
C ASN A 361 -7.31 72.88 -68.79
N ALA A 362 -6.37 73.29 -69.64
CA ALA A 362 -6.19 74.69 -70.04
C ALA A 362 -7.01 74.99 -71.30
#